data_AF-A0A6P3V365-F1
#
_entry.id   AF-A0A6P3V365-F1
#
_cell.length_a   1.000
_cell.length_b   1.000
_cell.length_c   1.000
_cell.angle_alpha   90.00
_cell.angle_beta   90.00
_cell.angle_gamma   90.00
#
_symmetry.space_group_name_H-M   'P 1'
#
loop_
_entity.id
_entity.type
_entity.pdbx_description
1 polymer ?
#
loop_
_entity_poly.entity_id
_entity_poly.type
_entity_poly.pdbx_seq_one_letter_code
_entity_poly.pdbx_strand_id
1 'polypeptide(L)'
;MSQPKTGPQDLPPKGGYAPFGVSRTKLRTILSGRAGVGIFVVVNVVSFPLYYKNWLSERIKMLETKSRELATVPMLLAERDRAILKHQKRMRELEADVMKDFPFWEVGTFFGAPIYESVPEDTYIEPNFGECYTYADPLDFPIMQISHFLT
;
A
#
# COMPACT_ATOMS: atom_id res chain seq x y z
N MET A 1 -75.37 56.71 10.04
CA MET A 1 -74.67 55.72 10.89
C MET A 1 -75.07 54.34 10.43
N SER A 2 -74.13 53.45 10.10
CA SER A 2 -74.43 52.10 9.63
C SER A 2 -75.01 51.25 10.76
N GLN A 3 -76.01 50.41 10.43
CA GLN A 3 -76.63 49.47 11.36
C GLN A 3 -75.57 48.50 11.91
N PRO A 4 -75.51 48.25 13.24
CA PRO A 4 -74.56 47.30 13.81
C PRO A 4 -74.92 45.88 13.35
N LYS A 5 -73.91 45.13 12.88
CA LYS A 5 -74.09 43.72 12.48
C LYS A 5 -74.54 42.91 13.69
N THR A 6 -75.77 42.42 13.65
CA THR A 6 -76.40 41.61 14.71
C THR A 6 -76.29 40.15 14.32
N GLY A 7 -75.17 39.52 14.67
CA GLY A 7 -74.93 38.09 14.46
C GLY A 7 -74.19 37.50 15.67
N PRO A 8 -74.25 36.18 15.88
CA PRO A 8 -73.52 35.54 16.97
C PRO A 8 -72.02 35.80 16.77
N GLN A 9 -71.42 36.50 17.74
CA GLN A 9 -69.99 36.76 17.77
C GLN A 9 -69.30 35.54 18.39
N ASP A 10 -68.26 35.03 17.73
CA ASP A 10 -67.47 33.94 18.29
C ASP A 10 -66.63 34.49 19.44
N LEU A 11 -66.94 34.03 20.65
CA LEU A 11 -66.39 34.52 21.90
C LEU A 11 -65.77 33.36 22.67
N PRO A 12 -64.72 33.61 23.49
CA PRO A 12 -64.23 32.58 24.39
C PRO A 12 -65.36 32.11 25.32
N PRO A 13 -65.33 30.85 25.77
CA PRO A 13 -66.30 30.36 26.74
C PRO A 13 -66.30 31.25 27.99
N LYS A 14 -67.44 31.37 28.68
CA LYS A 14 -67.63 32.29 29.82
C LYS A 14 -66.61 32.10 30.98
N GLY A 15 -65.89 30.98 31.02
CA GLY A 15 -64.82 30.69 31.98
C GLY A 15 -63.38 30.78 31.45
N GLY A 16 -63.19 31.24 30.21
CA GLY A 16 -61.88 31.30 29.53
C GLY A 16 -61.40 29.95 28.99
N TYR A 17 -60.32 29.97 28.20
CA TYR A 17 -59.65 28.76 27.72
C TYR A 17 -58.81 28.11 28.83
N ALA A 18 -58.58 26.80 28.72
CA ALA A 18 -57.69 26.10 29.64
C ALA A 18 -56.27 26.72 29.60
N PRO A 19 -55.60 26.87 30.75
CA PRO A 19 -54.24 27.38 30.77
C PRO A 19 -53.32 26.40 30.04
N PHE A 20 -52.54 26.93 29.10
CA PHE A 20 -51.55 26.15 28.36
C PHE A 20 -50.14 26.44 28.90
N GLY A 21 -49.31 25.40 28.97
CA GLY A 21 -47.95 25.52 29.47
C GLY A 21 -47.06 26.25 28.47
N VAL A 22 -46.76 27.52 28.75
CA VAL A 22 -45.78 28.31 27.97
C VAL A 22 -44.34 27.98 28.38
N SER A 23 -44.15 27.50 29.62
CA SER A 23 -42.82 27.21 30.15
C SER A 23 -42.17 26.01 29.47
N ARG A 24 -40.88 26.12 29.15
CA ARG A 24 -40.09 25.02 28.61
C ARG A 24 -39.96 23.87 29.63
N THR A 25 -40.46 22.70 29.27
CA THR A 25 -40.18 21.47 30.03
C THR A 25 -38.74 21.02 29.77
N LYS A 26 -37.92 20.93 30.81
CA LYS A 26 -36.55 20.40 30.69
C LYS A 26 -36.61 18.88 30.55
N LEU A 27 -35.93 18.35 29.53
CA LEU A 27 -35.74 16.92 29.39
C LEU A 27 -34.82 16.39 30.48
N ARG A 28 -35.09 15.18 30.97
CA ARG A 28 -34.21 14.50 31.92
C ARG A 28 -32.97 13.98 31.19
N THR A 29 -31.78 14.33 31.69
CA THR A 29 -30.51 13.83 31.15
C THR A 29 -30.20 12.47 31.76
N ILE A 30 -30.12 11.43 30.92
CA ILE A 30 -29.88 10.05 31.38
C ILE A 30 -28.39 9.84 31.71
N LEU A 31 -27.50 10.50 30.99
CA LEU A 31 -26.06 10.47 31.20
C LEU A 31 -25.57 11.80 31.77
N SER A 32 -25.05 11.76 33.00
CA SER A 32 -24.37 12.90 33.58
C SER A 32 -22.95 13.03 32.99
N GLY A 33 -22.37 14.24 33.01
CA GLY A 33 -20.99 14.45 32.55
C GLY A 33 -19.97 13.58 33.28
N ARG A 34 -20.17 13.36 34.59
CA ARG A 34 -19.32 12.46 35.40
C ARG A 34 -19.46 10.99 34.98
N ALA A 35 -20.67 10.56 34.63
CA ALA A 35 -20.89 9.21 34.08
C ALA A 35 -20.19 9.05 32.71
N GLY A 36 -20.22 10.08 31.86
CA GLY A 36 -19.48 10.08 30.59
C GLY A 36 -17.97 9.92 30.76
N VAL A 37 -17.37 10.65 31.70
CA VAL A 37 -15.94 10.50 32.04
C VAL A 37 -15.64 9.10 32.58
N GLY A 38 -16.51 8.56 33.44
CA GLY A 38 -16.36 7.20 33.96
C GLY A 38 -16.36 6.14 32.86
N ILE A 39 -17.32 6.22 31.92
CA ILE A 39 -17.40 5.32 30.77
C ILE A 39 -16.13 5.44 29.91
N PHE A 40 -15.68 6.66 29.63
CA PHE A 40 -14.47 6.89 28.85
C PHE A 40 -13.24 6.20 29.46
N VAL A 41 -13.02 6.35 30.78
CA VAL A 41 -11.89 5.73 31.46
C VAL A 41 -11.99 4.20 31.40
N VAL A 42 -13.17 3.64 31.69
CA VAL A 42 -13.38 2.18 31.67
C VAL A 42 -13.10 1.60 30.28
N VAL A 43 -13.62 2.23 29.22
CA VAL A 43 -13.41 1.76 27.85
C VAL A 43 -11.92 1.78 27.50
N ASN A 44 -11.19 2.83 27.84
CA ASN A 44 -9.76 2.91 27.56
C ASN A 44 -8.95 1.86 28.32
N VAL A 45 -9.19 1.72 29.64
CA VAL A 45 -8.48 0.75 30.49
C VAL A 45 -8.66 -0.69 29.98
N VAL A 46 -9.83 -1.01 29.42
CA VAL A 46 -10.08 -2.33 28.81
C VAL A 46 -9.51 -2.43 27.39
N SER A 47 -9.64 -1.38 26.58
CA SER A 47 -9.27 -1.42 25.16
C SER A 47 -7.76 -1.45 24.93
N PHE A 48 -6.98 -0.68 25.70
CA PHE A 48 -5.52 -0.63 25.55
C PHE A 48 -4.82 -1.99 25.67
N PRO A 49 -5.06 -2.82 26.71
CA PRO A 49 -4.41 -4.13 26.81
C PRO A 49 -4.85 -5.10 25.72
N LEU A 50 -6.11 -5.02 25.26
CA LEU A 50 -6.59 -5.83 24.14
C LEU A 50 -5.91 -5.42 22.82
N TYR A 51 -5.79 -4.12 22.58
CA TYR A 51 -5.06 -3.58 21.43
C TYR A 51 -3.59 -4.01 21.46
N TYR A 52 -2.93 -3.92 22.62
CA TYR A 52 -1.54 -4.34 22.78
C TYR A 52 -1.33 -5.83 22.44
N LYS A 53 -2.23 -6.71 22.91
CA LYS A 53 -2.19 -8.15 22.57
C LYS A 53 -2.35 -8.37 21.07
N ASN A 54 -3.28 -7.65 20.43
CA ASN A 54 -3.47 -7.74 18.98
C ASN A 54 -2.22 -7.28 18.23
N TRP A 55 -1.65 -6.13 18.62
CA TRP A 55 -0.41 -5.60 18.05
C TRP A 55 0.75 -6.60 18.17
N LEU A 56 0.92 -7.23 19.33
CA LEU A 56 1.94 -8.26 19.53
C LEU A 56 1.72 -9.47 18.62
N SER A 57 0.47 -9.91 18.45
CA SER A 57 0.13 -11.03 17.56
C SER A 57 0.46 -10.72 16.10
N GLU A 58 0.14 -9.51 15.62
CA GLU A 58 0.47 -9.09 14.26
C GLU A 58 1.98 -8.96 14.05
N ARG A 59 2.71 -8.47 15.05
CA ARG A 59 4.18 -8.45 15.02
C ARG A 59 4.79 -9.84 14.86
N ILE A 60 4.25 -10.83 15.58
CA ILE A 60 4.70 -12.23 15.47
C ILE A 60 4.39 -12.79 14.08
N LYS A 61 3.18 -12.53 13.54
CA LYS A 61 2.82 -12.96 12.17
C LYS A 61 3.73 -12.34 11.12
N MET A 62 4.05 -11.04 11.23
CA MET A 62 4.98 -10.38 10.32
C MET A 62 6.38 -11.00 10.40
N LEU A 63 6.86 -11.30 11.61
CA LEU A 63 8.15 -11.98 11.81
C LEU A 63 8.15 -13.37 11.18
N GLU A 64 7.05 -14.12 11.34
CA GLU A 64 6.88 -15.45 10.74
C GLU A 64 6.88 -15.37 9.21
N THR A 65 6.14 -14.44 8.61
CA THR A 65 6.15 -14.21 7.17
C THR A 65 7.54 -13.89 6.65
N LYS A 66 8.28 -12.99 7.33
CA LYS A 66 9.66 -12.65 6.96
C LYS A 66 10.61 -13.83 7.10
N SER A 67 10.45 -14.65 8.14
CA SER A 67 11.23 -15.86 8.32
C SER A 67 10.98 -16.88 7.20
N ARG A 68 9.72 -17.04 6.76
CA ARG A 68 9.36 -17.88 5.61
C ARG A 68 9.99 -17.37 4.32
N GLU A 69 9.91 -16.06 4.06
CA GLU A 69 10.56 -15.44 2.91
C GLU A 69 12.07 -15.75 2.92
N LEU A 70 12.77 -15.46 4.02
CA LEU A 70 14.21 -15.70 4.17
C LEU A 70 14.59 -17.17 3.97
N ALA A 71 13.75 -18.11 4.41
CA ALA A 71 13.98 -19.54 4.19
C ALA A 71 13.96 -19.93 2.70
N THR A 72 13.16 -19.23 1.88
CA THR A 72 13.04 -19.50 0.43
C THR A 72 14.08 -18.76 -0.42
N VAL A 73 14.57 -17.60 0.03
CA VAL A 73 15.56 -16.77 -0.65
C VAL A 73 16.77 -17.54 -1.20
N PRO A 74 17.46 -18.43 -0.46
CA PRO A 74 18.65 -19.10 -0.99
C PRO A 74 18.34 -20.01 -2.20
N MET A 75 17.16 -20.63 -2.24
CA MET A 75 16.75 -21.45 -3.38
C MET A 75 16.46 -20.58 -4.61
N LEU A 76 15.72 -19.48 -4.42
CA LEU A 76 15.40 -18.54 -5.49
C LEU A 76 16.64 -17.85 -6.06
N LEU A 77 17.59 -17.47 -5.21
CA LEU A 77 18.87 -16.91 -5.64
C LEU A 77 19.67 -17.94 -6.43
N ALA A 78 19.76 -19.18 -5.95
CA ALA A 78 20.46 -20.23 -6.69
C ALA A 78 19.83 -20.52 -8.07
N GLU A 79 18.49 -20.49 -8.17
CA GLU A 79 17.78 -20.62 -9.44
C GLU A 79 18.05 -19.44 -10.38
N ARG A 80 17.99 -18.21 -9.85
CA ARG A 80 18.31 -16.97 -10.58
C ARG A 80 19.73 -17.00 -11.12
N ASP A 81 20.71 -17.30 -10.27
CA ASP A 81 22.13 -17.30 -10.64
C ASP A 81 22.40 -18.37 -11.71
N ARG A 82 21.79 -19.55 -11.60
CA ARG A 82 21.84 -20.58 -12.66
C ARG A 82 21.23 -20.10 -13.97
N ALA A 83 20.10 -19.39 -13.92
CA ALA A 83 19.43 -18.87 -15.10
C ALA A 83 20.29 -17.81 -15.81
N ILE A 84 20.86 -16.87 -15.05
CA ILE A 84 21.75 -15.82 -15.54
C ILE A 84 22.99 -16.45 -16.20
N LEU A 85 23.69 -17.36 -15.52
CA LEU A 85 24.90 -17.99 -16.07
C LEU A 85 24.62 -18.79 -17.35
N LYS A 86 23.47 -19.49 -17.42
CA LYS A 86 23.05 -20.20 -18.64
C LYS A 86 22.77 -19.23 -19.79
N HIS A 87 22.10 -18.12 -19.51
CA HIS A 87 21.82 -17.09 -20.50
C HIS A 87 23.12 -16.45 -21.01
N GLN A 88 24.01 -16.04 -20.12
CA GLN A 88 25.29 -15.44 -20.47
C GLN A 88 26.20 -16.38 -21.28
N LYS A 89 26.21 -17.68 -20.94
CA LYS A 89 26.89 -18.68 -21.75
C LYS A 89 26.34 -18.73 -23.18
N ARG A 90 25.01 -18.74 -23.34
CA ARG A 90 24.36 -18.70 -24.66
C ARG A 90 24.69 -17.40 -25.40
N MET A 91 24.71 -16.25 -24.73
CA MET A 91 25.06 -14.97 -25.36
C MET A 91 26.49 -15.00 -25.90
N ARG A 92 27.45 -15.53 -25.14
CA ARG A 92 28.83 -15.69 -25.62
C ARG A 92 28.96 -16.64 -26.80
N GLU A 93 28.20 -17.73 -26.82
CA GLU A 93 28.17 -18.66 -27.97
C GLU A 93 27.62 -17.97 -29.23
N LEU A 94 26.55 -17.17 -29.08
CA LEU A 94 25.95 -16.41 -30.19
C LEU A 94 26.85 -15.26 -30.66
N GLU A 95 27.48 -14.54 -29.73
CA GLU A 95 28.47 -13.52 -30.04
C GLU A 95 29.62 -14.10 -30.88
N ALA A 96 30.14 -15.26 -30.48
CA ALA A 96 31.19 -15.94 -31.22
C ALA A 96 30.77 -16.34 -32.65
N ASP A 97 29.53 -16.81 -32.85
CA ASP A 97 29.03 -17.18 -34.17
C ASP A 97 28.74 -15.96 -35.07
N VAL A 98 28.17 -14.89 -34.50
CA VAL A 98 27.81 -13.67 -35.23
C VAL A 98 29.03 -12.81 -35.56
N MET A 99 30.00 -12.71 -34.64
CA MET A 99 31.15 -11.81 -34.78
C MET A 99 32.40 -12.47 -35.36
N LYS A 100 32.35 -13.76 -35.74
CA LYS A 100 33.51 -14.51 -36.27
C LYS A 100 34.20 -13.86 -37.48
N ASP A 101 33.45 -13.17 -38.33
CA ASP A 101 33.94 -12.57 -39.56
C ASP A 101 34.35 -11.10 -39.38
N PHE A 102 34.14 -10.52 -38.19
CA PHE A 102 34.44 -9.13 -37.92
C PHE A 102 35.93 -8.94 -37.54
N PRO A 103 36.66 -8.03 -38.19
CA PRO A 103 38.09 -7.87 -37.95
C PRO A 103 38.36 -7.36 -36.53
N PHE A 104 39.36 -7.93 -35.87
CA PHE A 104 39.82 -7.57 -34.52
C PHE A 104 38.77 -7.72 -33.41
N TRP A 105 37.68 -8.46 -33.65
CA TRP A 105 36.74 -8.80 -32.59
C TRP A 105 37.25 -9.96 -31.75
N GLU A 106 37.28 -9.76 -30.43
CA GLU A 106 37.57 -10.79 -29.46
C GLU A 106 36.34 -10.95 -28.56
N VAL A 107 35.82 -12.18 -28.48
CA VAL A 107 34.55 -12.46 -27.78
C VAL A 107 34.67 -12.13 -26.29
N GLY A 108 33.73 -11.34 -25.78
CA GLY A 108 33.70 -10.92 -24.37
C GLY A 108 34.67 -9.79 -24.00
N THR A 109 35.33 -9.17 -24.99
CA THR A 109 36.12 -7.94 -24.79
C THR A 109 35.65 -6.86 -25.76
N PHE A 110 36.01 -5.61 -25.47
CA PHE A 110 35.81 -4.52 -26.40
C PHE A 110 37.06 -4.36 -27.26
N PHE A 111 37.12 -5.05 -28.41
CA PHE A 111 38.29 -5.01 -29.32
C PHE A 111 39.61 -5.35 -28.62
N GLY A 112 39.61 -6.36 -27.73
CA GLY A 112 40.78 -6.78 -26.95
C GLY A 112 40.99 -6.01 -25.64
N ALA A 113 40.23 -4.93 -25.39
CA ALA A 113 40.23 -4.25 -24.10
C ALA A 113 39.14 -4.82 -23.16
N PRO A 114 39.41 -4.99 -21.85
CA PRO A 114 38.38 -5.38 -20.91
C PRO A 114 37.29 -4.30 -20.83
N ILE A 115 36.03 -4.70 -20.72
CA ILE A 115 34.88 -3.76 -20.60
C ILE A 115 35.02 -2.88 -19.34
N TYR A 116 35.57 -3.45 -18.27
CA TYR A 116 35.76 -2.77 -17.00
C TYR A 116 37.26 -2.69 -16.65
N GLU A 117 37.89 -1.55 -16.91
CA GLU A 117 39.32 -1.35 -16.70
C GLU A 117 39.70 -1.16 -15.22
N SER A 118 38.83 -0.53 -14.43
CA SER A 118 39.14 -0.15 -13.04
C SER A 118 38.93 -1.28 -12.03
N VAL A 119 38.40 -2.42 -12.46
CA VAL A 119 37.95 -3.51 -11.59
C VAL A 119 38.95 -4.67 -11.67
N PRO A 120 39.32 -5.31 -10.54
CA PRO A 120 40.16 -6.51 -10.56
C PRO A 120 39.53 -7.64 -11.39
N GLU A 121 40.33 -8.40 -12.13
CA GLU A 121 39.88 -9.45 -13.05
C GLU A 121 39.03 -10.55 -12.39
N ASP A 122 39.27 -10.86 -11.11
CA ASP A 122 38.54 -11.90 -10.36
C ASP A 122 37.19 -11.40 -9.80
N THR A 123 36.80 -10.17 -10.12
CA THR A 123 35.55 -9.58 -9.63
C THR A 123 34.39 -9.96 -10.54
N TYR A 124 33.40 -10.66 -10.01
CA TYR A 124 32.14 -10.89 -10.72
C TYR A 124 31.33 -9.59 -10.78
N ILE A 125 30.92 -9.22 -11.99
CA ILE A 125 30.01 -8.09 -12.25
C ILE A 125 28.68 -8.68 -12.71
N GLU A 126 27.60 -8.34 -12.00
CA GLU A 126 26.26 -8.79 -12.36
C GLU A 126 25.85 -8.16 -13.70
N PRO A 127 25.35 -8.95 -14.66
CA PRO A 127 24.99 -8.42 -15.97
C PRO A 127 23.85 -7.42 -15.85
N ASN A 128 23.88 -6.40 -16.71
CA ASN A 128 22.85 -5.39 -16.71
C ASN A 128 21.51 -6.00 -17.18
N PHE A 129 20.40 -5.39 -16.79
CA PHE A 129 19.06 -5.75 -17.26
C PHE A 129 19.01 -5.84 -18.79
N GLY A 130 19.61 -4.89 -19.51
CA GLY A 130 19.65 -4.93 -20.98
C GLY A 130 20.31 -6.19 -21.56
N GLU A 131 21.34 -6.71 -20.91
CA GLU A 131 22.05 -7.93 -21.33
C GLU A 131 21.24 -9.20 -21.02
N CYS A 132 20.46 -9.17 -19.95
CA CYS A 132 19.55 -10.27 -19.59
C CYS A 132 18.34 -10.37 -20.52
N TYR A 133 17.93 -9.27 -21.16
CA TYR A 133 16.72 -9.19 -22.00
C TYR A 133 16.99 -8.84 -23.47
N THR A 134 18.19 -9.13 -23.98
CA THR A 134 18.61 -8.80 -25.37
C THR A 134 17.69 -9.31 -26.47
N TYR A 135 16.98 -10.41 -26.25
CA TYR A 135 16.05 -11.03 -27.20
C TYR A 135 14.57 -10.84 -26.85
N ALA A 136 14.25 -10.02 -25.84
CA ALA A 136 12.87 -9.68 -25.56
C ALA A 136 12.29 -8.76 -26.65
N ASP A 137 10.97 -8.81 -26.87
CA ASP A 137 10.31 -7.88 -27.78
C ASP A 137 10.52 -6.44 -27.27
N PRO A 138 10.97 -5.50 -28.13
CA PRO A 138 11.10 -4.09 -27.76
C PRO A 138 9.83 -3.47 -27.15
N LEU A 139 8.64 -3.99 -27.46
CA LEU A 139 7.37 -3.52 -26.89
C LEU A 139 7.14 -4.03 -25.45
N ASP A 140 7.73 -5.17 -25.08
CA ASP A 140 7.67 -5.70 -23.72
C ASP A 140 8.66 -4.99 -22.77
N PHE A 141 9.73 -4.42 -23.33
CA PHE A 141 10.81 -3.75 -22.61
C PHE A 141 10.40 -2.51 -21.78
N PRO A 142 9.66 -1.51 -22.31
CA PRO A 142 9.33 -0.29 -21.55
C PRO A 142 8.29 -0.51 -20.45
N ILE A 143 7.43 -1.54 -20.57
CA ILE A 143 6.33 -1.77 -19.62
C ILE A 143 6.88 -2.30 -18.29
N MET A 144 7.86 -3.21 -18.31
CA MET A 144 8.42 -3.76 -17.06
C MET A 144 9.13 -2.70 -16.21
N GLN A 145 9.88 -1.78 -16.83
CA GLN A 145 10.65 -0.76 -16.11
C GLN A 145 9.75 0.36 -15.54
N ILE A 146 8.67 0.72 -16.24
CA ILE A 146 7.81 1.86 -15.89
C ILE A 146 6.55 1.44 -15.12
N SER A 147 6.12 0.18 -15.19
CA SER A 147 4.90 -0.30 -14.52
C SER A 147 4.89 -0.05 -13.02
N HIS A 148 6.03 -0.23 -12.33
CA HIS A 148 6.15 0.08 -10.90
C HIS A 148 5.99 1.59 -10.60
N PHE A 149 6.24 2.48 -11.56
CA PHE A 149 6.03 3.92 -11.39
C PHE A 149 4.60 4.37 -11.71
N LEU A 150 3.83 3.55 -12.44
CA LEU A 150 2.46 3.86 -12.87
C LEU A 150 1.37 3.23 -12.01
N THR A 151 1.73 2.42 -11.02
CA THR A 151 0.82 1.74 -10.09
C THR A 151 1.04 2.25 -8.67
#